data_AF-A0A959I555-F1
#
_entry.id   AF-A0A959I555-F1
#
_cell.length_a   1.000
_cell.length_b   1.000
_cell.length_c   1.000
_cell.angle_alpha   90.00
_cell.angle_beta   90.00
_cell.angle_gamma   90.00
#
_symmetry.space_group_name_H-M   'P 1'
#
loop_
_entity.id
_entity.type
_entity.pdbx_description
1 polymer ?
#
loop_
_entity_poly.entity_id
_entity_poly.type
_entity_poly.pdbx_seq_one_letter_code
_entity_poly.pdbx_strand_id
1 'polypeptide(L)'
;MREICSNNGCSPAGYAYFPSAHGGFYLGGSIGPDALILKFDENDSLLWQKRFSISPQSELVTQLVEYGGRLAGIVTVDAIWSYCFGITRIRKAWNG
;
A
#
# COMPACT_ATOMS: atom_id res chain seq x y z
N MET A 1 -16.89 2.34 -8.17
CA MET A 1 -15.56 1.70 -8.19
C MET A 1 -14.66 2.51 -9.11
N ARG A 2 -13.62 3.17 -8.60
CA ARG A 2 -12.69 3.96 -9.41
C ARG A 2 -11.51 3.07 -9.79
N GLU A 3 -11.29 2.90 -11.09
CA GLU A 3 -10.17 2.10 -11.59
C GLU A 3 -8.86 2.82 -11.30
N ILE A 4 -7.92 2.13 -10.64
CA ILE A 4 -6.63 2.71 -10.23
C ILE A 4 -5.64 2.76 -11.41
N CYS A 5 -5.89 1.97 -12.46
CA CYS A 5 -5.03 1.89 -13.63
C CYS A 5 -5.83 2.01 -14.93
N SER A 6 -5.38 2.88 -15.82
CA SER A 6 -5.93 3.05 -17.17
C SER A 6 -4.96 2.45 -18.19
N ASN A 7 -5.42 1.39 -18.88
CA ASN A 7 -5.01 0.98 -20.23
C ASN A 7 -3.56 0.54 -20.51
N ASN A 8 -2.75 0.02 -19.58
CA ASN A 8 -1.42 -0.55 -19.93
C ASN A 8 -0.90 -1.65 -18.96
N GLY A 9 -1.53 -2.83 -18.94
CA GLY A 9 -0.94 -4.03 -18.31
C GLY A 9 -0.68 -3.94 -16.79
N CYS A 10 -1.27 -2.94 -16.14
CA CYS A 10 -1.18 -2.76 -14.71
C CYS A 10 -2.13 -3.77 -14.03
N SER A 11 -1.57 -4.75 -13.33
CA SER A 11 -2.33 -5.69 -12.51
C SER A 11 -2.27 -5.25 -11.04
N PRO A 12 -3.27 -4.50 -10.54
CA PRO A 12 -3.37 -4.21 -9.12
C PRO A 12 -3.88 -5.46 -8.39
N ALA A 13 -3.30 -5.75 -7.22
CA ALA A 13 -3.80 -6.78 -6.32
C ALA A 13 -3.89 -6.21 -4.90
N GLY A 14 -5.04 -6.39 -4.23
CA GLY A 14 -5.28 -5.94 -2.86
C GLY A 14 -5.10 -7.07 -1.86
N TYR A 15 -4.41 -6.80 -0.75
CA TYR A 15 -4.08 -7.81 0.27
C TYR A 15 -4.34 -7.34 1.71
N ALA A 16 -4.23 -6.04 1.97
CA ALA A 16 -4.44 -5.47 3.29
C ALA A 16 -5.51 -4.39 3.27
N TYR A 17 -6.39 -4.42 4.27
CA TYR A 17 -7.33 -3.36 4.59
C TYR A 17 -7.08 -2.91 6.03
N PHE A 18 -7.05 -1.60 6.26
CA PHE A 18 -6.91 -1.05 7.62
C PHE A 18 -7.76 0.21 7.82
N PRO A 19 -8.76 0.20 8.72
CA PRO A 19 -9.53 1.40 9.05
C PRO A 19 -8.65 2.40 9.81
N SER A 20 -8.70 3.67 9.42
CA SER A 20 -7.87 4.72 10.01
C SER A 20 -8.53 5.30 11.27
N ALA A 21 -7.75 5.51 12.32
CA ALA A 21 -8.24 6.16 13.54
C ALA A 21 -8.58 7.65 13.31
N HIS A 22 -8.11 8.22 12.20
CA HIS A 22 -8.36 9.60 11.79
C HIS A 22 -9.37 9.71 10.64
N GLY A 23 -10.28 8.74 10.52
CA GLY A 23 -11.30 8.69 9.46
C GLY A 23 -10.79 8.05 8.17
N GLY A 24 -11.70 7.50 7.38
CA GLY A 24 -11.44 6.73 6.15
C GLY A 24 -10.63 5.45 6.38
N PHE A 25 -9.93 4.96 5.35
CA PHE A 25 -9.19 3.70 5.43
C PHE A 25 -7.97 3.65 4.52
N TYR A 26 -7.09 2.68 4.78
CA TYR A 26 -5.94 2.36 3.95
C TYR A 26 -6.16 1.02 3.25
N LEU A 27 -5.67 0.93 2.01
CA LEU A 27 -5.50 -0.35 1.31
C LEU A 27 -4.02 -0.59 1.05
N GLY A 28 -3.59 -1.82 1.23
CA GLY A 28 -2.25 -2.30 0.91
C GLY A 28 -2.33 -3.41 -0.14
N GLY A 29 -1.39 -3.40 -1.06
CA GLY A 29 -1.34 -4.38 -2.13
C GLY A 29 -0.11 -4.21 -3.01
N SER A 30 -0.28 -4.50 -4.29
CA SER A 30 0.73 -4.33 -5.33
C SER A 30 0.14 -3.69 -6.59
N ILE A 31 1.04 -3.16 -7.42
CA ILE A 31 0.76 -2.64 -8.75
C ILE A 31 1.90 -3.07 -9.70
N GLY A 32 1.65 -4.11 -10.49
CA GLY A 32 2.74 -4.81 -11.16
C GLY A 32 3.69 -5.42 -10.11
N PRO A 33 5.03 -5.25 -10.22
CA PRO A 33 5.96 -5.78 -9.24
C PRO A 33 6.06 -4.93 -7.97
N ASP A 34 5.49 -3.73 -7.94
CA ASP A 34 5.75 -2.77 -6.87
C ASP A 34 4.66 -2.80 -5.79
N ALA A 35 5.07 -2.62 -4.54
CA ALA A 35 4.16 -2.48 -3.42
C ALA A 35 3.35 -1.18 -3.53
N LEU A 36 2.06 -1.24 -3.22
CA LEU A 36 1.12 -0.12 -3.32
C LEU A 36 0.39 0.10 -1.99
N ILE A 37 0.29 1.37 -1.57
CA ILE A 37 -0.56 1.80 -0.47
C ILE A 37 -1.44 2.95 -0.94
N LEU A 38 -2.73 2.83 -0.64
CA LEU A 38 -3.76 3.82 -0.95
C LEU A 38 -4.39 4.31 0.34
N LYS A 39 -4.80 5.58 0.35
CA LYS A 39 -5.58 6.17 1.44
C LYS A 39 -6.83 6.81 0.87
N PHE A 40 -7.97 6.41 1.40
CA PHE A 40 -9.29 6.97 1.12
C PHE A 40 -9.83 7.75 2.31
N ASP A 41 -10.69 8.72 2.06
CA ASP A 41 -11.52 9.33 3.10
C ASP A 41 -12.72 8.43 3.45
N GLU A 42 -13.66 8.95 4.25
CA GLU A 42 -14.87 8.25 4.69
C GLU A 42 -15.93 8.10 3.58
N ASN A 43 -15.78 8.87 2.48
CA ASN A 43 -16.69 8.88 1.34
C ASN A 43 -16.09 8.13 0.14
N ASP A 44 -15.16 7.20 0.38
CA ASP A 44 -14.44 6.42 -0.62
C ASP A 44 -13.67 7.26 -1.66
N SER A 45 -13.32 8.52 -1.33
CA SER A 45 -12.52 9.37 -2.20
C SER A 45 -11.04 9.16 -1.93
N LEU A 46 -10.28 8.86 -3.00
CA LEU A 46 -8.84 8.66 -2.92
C LEU A 46 -8.14 9.97 -2.51
N LEU A 47 -7.54 9.99 -1.32
CA LEU A 47 -6.75 11.11 -0.81
C LEU A 47 -5.31 11.06 -1.33
N TRP A 48 -4.67 9.90 -1.29
CA TRP A 48 -3.33 9.71 -1.85
C TRP A 48 -3.01 8.26 -2.18
N GLN A 49 -1.99 8.08 -3.02
CA GLN A 49 -1.38 6.79 -3.33
C GLN A 49 0.15 6.85 -3.21
N LYS A 50 0.77 5.76 -2.76
CA LYS A 50 2.22 5.60 -2.69
C LYS A 50 2.62 4.24 -3.22
N ARG A 51 3.56 4.26 -4.17
CA ARG A 51 4.18 3.09 -4.78
C ARG A 51 5.60 2.96 -4.24
N PHE A 52 6.02 1.74 -3.95
CA PHE A 52 7.34 1.40 -3.44
C PHE A 52 7.93 0.29 -4.32
N SER A 53 9.17 0.48 -4.75
CA SER A 53 9.95 -0.51 -5.49
C SER A 53 11.24 -0.71 -4.72
N ILE A 54 11.26 -1.68 -3.80
CA ILE A 54 12.37 -1.93 -2.88
C ILE A 54 13.33 -2.96 -3.47
N SER A 55 12.83 -3.80 -4.37
CA SER A 55 13.51 -4.90 -5.04
C SER A 55 13.00 -5.06 -6.48
N PRO A 56 13.72 -5.76 -7.36
CA PRO A 56 13.27 -6.02 -8.73
C PRO A 56 12.20 -7.13 -8.83
N GLN A 57 11.80 -7.73 -7.71
CA GLN A 57 10.83 -8.81 -7.64
C GLN A 57 9.43 -8.26 -7.30
N SER A 58 8.42 -9.14 -7.32
CA SER A 58 7.07 -8.74 -6.93
C SER A 58 6.98 -8.46 -5.44
N GLU A 59 6.43 -7.30 -5.10
CA GLU A 59 6.30 -6.80 -3.74
C GLU A 59 4.84 -6.53 -3.44
N LEU A 60 4.42 -6.93 -2.25
CA LEU A 60 3.04 -6.71 -1.80
C LEU A 60 3.00 -6.26 -0.35
N VAL A 61 2.10 -5.32 -0.08
CA VAL A 61 1.79 -4.92 1.30
C VAL A 61 0.76 -5.89 1.86
N THR A 62 1.19 -6.76 2.77
CA THR A 62 0.36 -7.83 3.36
C THR A 62 -0.29 -7.41 4.67
N GLN A 63 0.29 -6.44 5.37
CA GLN A 63 -0.23 -5.96 6.63
C GLN A 63 -0.02 -4.46 6.75
N LEU A 64 -0.99 -3.79 7.37
CA LEU A 64 -0.96 -2.38 7.73
C LEU A 64 -1.29 -2.24 9.21
N VAL A 65 -0.68 -1.27 9.87
CA VAL A 65 -1.00 -0.87 11.23
C VAL A 65 -0.83 0.64 11.39
N GLU A 66 -1.79 1.26 12.06
CA GLU A 66 -1.69 2.65 12.49
C GLU A 66 -1.49 2.72 14.01
N TYR A 67 -0.55 3.55 14.44
CA TYR A 67 -0.33 3.83 15.86
C TYR A 67 0.22 5.24 16.06
N GLY A 68 -0.42 6.04 16.90
CA GLY A 68 0.02 7.41 17.21
C GLY A 68 0.11 8.32 15.97
N GLY A 69 -0.84 8.20 15.04
CA GLY A 69 -0.89 8.98 13.79
C GLY A 69 0.17 8.64 12.75
N ARG A 70 0.83 7.48 12.89
CA ARG A 70 1.82 6.93 11.96
C ARG A 70 1.31 5.63 11.37
N LEU A 71 1.56 5.43 10.09
CA LEU A 71 1.27 4.19 9.38
C LEU A 71 2.56 3.39 9.20
N ALA A 72 2.51 2.10 9.54
CA ALA A 72 3.52 1.11 9.23
C ALA A 72 2.89 -0.04 8.46
N GLY A 73 3.70 -0.75 7.67
CA GLY A 73 3.26 -1.94 6.96
C GLY A 73 4.36 -2.95 6.79
N ILE A 74 3.95 -4.20 6.55
CA ILE A 74 4.82 -5.30 6.15
C ILE A 74 4.76 -5.40 4.64
N VAL A 75 5.94 -5.38 4.02
CA VAL A 75 6.11 -5.69 2.60
C VAL A 75 6.71 -7.08 2.49
N THR A 76 5.99 -7.95 1.80
CA THR A 76 6.50 -9.26 1.39
C THR A 76 7.04 -9.14 -0.02
N VAL A 77 8.26 -9.63 -0.22
CA VAL A 77 8.85 -9.77 -1.56
C VAL A 77 8.75 -11.23 -1.95
N ASP A 78 8.13 -11.52 -3.09
CA ASP A 78 8.08 -12.85 -3.68
C ASP A 78 9.39 -13.11 -4.43
N ALA A 79 10.43 -13.49 -3.68
CA ALA A 79 11.62 -14.07 -4.26
C ALA A 79 11.41 -15.55 -4.47
N ILE A 80 11.43 -15.97 -5.73
CA ILE A 80 11.75 -17.36 -6.06
C ILE A 80 13.05 -17.69 -5.29
N TRP A 81 12.95 -18.63 -4.34
CA TRP A 81 14.00 -19.14 -3.45
C TRP A 81 14.26 -18.43 -2.10
N SER A 82 13.54 -17.37 -1.70
CA SER A 82 13.64 -16.77 -0.34
C SER A 82 12.47 -15.82 0.02
N TYR A 83 11.76 -16.04 1.12
CA TYR A 83 10.80 -15.03 1.64
C TYR A 83 11.54 -13.95 2.43
N CYS A 84 11.85 -12.82 1.79
CA CYS A 84 12.37 -11.64 2.48
C CYS A 84 11.18 -10.79 2.97
N PHE A 85 11.18 -10.43 4.27
CA PHE A 85 10.20 -9.49 4.83
C PHE A 85 10.90 -8.17 5.17
N GLY A 86 10.28 -7.06 4.76
CA GLY A 86 10.74 -5.71 5.08
C GLY A 86 9.70 -4.98 5.93
N ILE A 87 10.15 -4.30 6.99
CA ILE A 87 9.30 -3.34 7.72
C ILE A 87 9.58 -1.97 7.11
N THR A 88 8.60 -1.42 6.39
CA THR A 88 8.71 -0.06 5.86
C THR A 88 7.98 0.93 6.76
N ARG A 89 8.70 1.97 7.19
CA ARG A 89 8.12 3.11 7.88
C ARG A 89 7.68 4.13 6.86
N ILE A 90 6.37 4.35 6.75
CA ILE A 90 5.83 5.38 5.87
C ILE A 90 5.82 6.68 6.67
N ARG A 91 6.73 7.61 6.33
CA ARG A 91 6.67 8.97 6.90
C ARG A 91 5.56 9.74 6.18
N LYS A 92 4.66 10.33 6.98
CA LYS A 92 3.53 11.14 6.53
C LYS A 92 4.03 12.29 5.64
N ALA A 93 3.41 12.47 4.47
CA ALA A 93 3.47 13.70 3.71
C ALA A 93 2.06 14.28 3.76
N TRP A 94 1.81 15.19 4.70
CA TRP A 94 0.67 16.09 4.69
C TRP A 94 1.19 17.46 5.10
N ASN A 95 1.11 18.41 4.17
CA ASN A 95 0.93 19.81 4.54
C ASN A 95 -0.59 19.99 4.66
N GLY A 96 -1.01 20.65 5.74
CA GLY A 96 -2.41 20.94 6.02
C GLY A 96 -3.07 21.81 4.96
#